data_AF-A0A7J3NNE1-F1
#
_entry.id   AF-A0A7J3NNE1-F1
#
_cell.length_a   1.000
_cell.length_b   1.000
_cell.length_c   1.000
_cell.angle_alpha   90.00
_cell.angle_beta   90.00
_cell.angle_gamma   90.00
#
_symmetry.space_group_name_H-M   'P 1'
#
loop_
_entity.id
_entity.type
_entity.pdbx_description
1 polymer ?
#
loop_
_entity_poly.entity_id
_entity_poly.type
_entity_poly.pdbx_seq_one_letter_code
_entity_poly.pdbx_strand_id
1 'polypeptide(L)'
;MKALSEIFDKIDECAKKRDALGLLKMMSSDIEKRSFYILASEWAKDRKSVLERIGFILNLPGLVNEEERYSVYVMLSYSKGFTVASEKAHHPGDLERVIVLGYPASGNKKIYYCLNTTAHGYPSIFPIKLGEKASLSDALKVYCFNFKPGDHALILVRKDKILRFKEIREKLIKVLERFGLKKLLTFTLNTIKEASSYLGFTLEQDIQKFYLIEYDEIKGKLKIDLDGFLSAVIYLDRKINEIKRKVNNERVKRALRELSNIIWRSPICAISYEADIFLKKYGDFLSNDIAEEIRKMQLYLDSAIKRVHDLKRESLLEPESYLEKHGIETLSNLSLMAKATIPLGLEALLNKPLYDWGYPEKAPLKDKIGRILFAFSDVPYRYFQEAIMDLEARVL
;
A
#
# COMPACT_ATOMS: atom_id res chain seq x y z
N MET A 1 -17.59 -24.87 -8.68
CA MET A 1 -18.64 -25.68 -8.03
C MET A 1 -18.33 -26.06 -6.58
N LYS A 2 -17.14 -26.58 -6.24
CA LYS A 2 -16.77 -26.96 -4.85
C LYS A 2 -16.93 -25.81 -3.82
N ALA A 3 -16.53 -24.59 -4.19
CA ALA A 3 -16.66 -23.41 -3.32
C ALA A 3 -18.11 -22.91 -3.12
N LEU A 4 -19.04 -23.22 -4.02
CA LEU A 4 -20.47 -22.91 -3.82
C LEU A 4 -21.12 -23.94 -2.91
N SER A 5 -20.74 -25.23 -3.04
CA SER A 5 -21.18 -26.30 -2.14
C SER A 5 -20.87 -25.97 -0.68
N GLU A 6 -19.63 -25.56 -0.37
CA GLU A 6 -19.23 -25.19 0.99
C GLU A 6 -20.03 -24.03 1.59
N ILE A 7 -20.56 -23.12 0.76
CA ILE A 7 -21.42 -22.02 1.21
C ILE A 7 -22.79 -22.57 1.59
N PHE A 8 -23.37 -23.41 0.73
CA PHE A 8 -24.65 -24.04 1.01
C PHE A 8 -24.57 -24.95 2.24
N ASP A 9 -23.49 -25.68 2.41
CA ASP A 9 -23.26 -26.53 3.59
C ASP A 9 -23.18 -25.71 4.88
N LYS A 10 -22.51 -24.55 4.86
CA LYS A 10 -22.44 -23.65 6.02
C LYS A 10 -23.72 -22.85 6.26
N ILE A 11 -24.43 -22.45 5.22
CA ILE A 11 -25.77 -21.84 5.32
C ILE A 11 -26.72 -22.83 5.98
N ASP A 12 -26.69 -24.09 5.54
CA ASP A 12 -27.48 -25.18 6.11
C ASP A 12 -27.09 -25.42 7.58
N GLU A 13 -25.81 -25.37 7.93
CA GLU A 13 -25.35 -25.47 9.32
C GLU A 13 -25.84 -24.32 10.22
N CYS A 14 -25.72 -23.07 9.76
CA CYS A 14 -26.20 -21.90 10.49
C CYS A 14 -27.74 -21.88 10.59
N ALA A 15 -28.44 -22.31 9.54
CA ALA A 15 -29.90 -22.46 9.53
C ALA A 15 -30.36 -23.54 10.53
N LYS A 16 -29.68 -24.69 10.57
CA LYS A 16 -29.91 -25.75 11.56
C LYS A 16 -29.69 -25.26 13.00
N LYS A 17 -28.70 -24.39 13.20
CA LYS A 17 -28.40 -23.76 14.51
C LYS A 17 -29.28 -22.55 14.85
N ARG A 18 -30.19 -22.13 13.96
CA ARG A 18 -31.01 -20.91 14.10
C ARG A 18 -30.17 -19.64 14.38
N ASP A 19 -28.93 -19.61 13.89
CA ASP A 19 -28.00 -18.48 14.09
C ASP A 19 -28.24 -17.39 13.04
N ALA A 20 -29.26 -16.57 13.26
CA ALA A 20 -29.64 -15.50 12.35
C ALA A 20 -28.53 -14.45 12.16
N LEU A 21 -27.74 -14.18 13.21
CA LEU A 21 -26.63 -13.22 13.16
C LEU A 21 -25.44 -13.79 12.37
N GLY A 22 -25.15 -15.07 12.55
CA GLY A 22 -24.15 -15.81 11.77
C GLY A 22 -24.51 -15.89 10.29
N LEU A 23 -25.77 -16.16 9.96
CA LEU A 23 -26.29 -16.12 8.60
C LEU A 23 -26.14 -14.75 7.96
N LEU A 24 -26.54 -13.67 8.65
CA LEU A 24 -26.39 -12.30 8.15
C LEU A 24 -24.91 -11.91 7.93
N LYS A 25 -24.01 -12.29 8.85
CA LYS A 25 -22.56 -12.08 8.69
C LYS A 25 -21.98 -12.87 7.51
N MET A 26 -22.41 -14.11 7.30
CA MET A 26 -21.99 -14.92 6.15
C MET A 26 -22.51 -14.34 4.84
N MET A 27 -23.78 -13.95 4.78
CA MET A 27 -24.38 -13.35 3.59
C MET A 27 -23.72 -12.02 3.23
N SER A 28 -23.35 -11.21 4.23
CA SER A 28 -22.66 -9.94 3.99
C SER A 28 -21.17 -10.10 3.67
N SER A 29 -20.42 -11.02 4.28
CA SER A 29 -18.95 -11.05 4.13
C SER A 29 -18.43 -12.18 3.24
N ASP A 30 -19.02 -13.38 3.29
CA ASP A 30 -18.53 -14.55 2.55
C ASP A 30 -19.15 -14.65 1.15
N ILE A 31 -20.45 -14.31 1.02
CA ILE A 31 -21.10 -14.26 -0.30
C ILE A 31 -20.57 -13.08 -1.10
N GLU A 32 -20.48 -11.86 -0.55
CA GLU A 32 -19.90 -10.71 -1.28
C GLU A 32 -18.47 -11.00 -1.75
N LYS A 33 -17.64 -11.56 -0.87
CA LYS A 33 -16.26 -11.92 -1.20
C LYS A 33 -16.17 -13.03 -2.26
N ARG A 34 -17.07 -14.03 -2.23
CA ARG A 34 -17.09 -15.13 -3.22
C ARG A 34 -17.81 -14.76 -4.53
N SER A 35 -18.77 -13.85 -4.50
CA SER A 35 -19.41 -13.28 -5.70
C SER A 35 -18.42 -12.41 -6.48
N PHE A 36 -17.59 -11.62 -5.78
CA PHE A 36 -16.43 -10.96 -6.40
C PHE A 36 -15.51 -11.98 -7.09
N TYR A 37 -15.25 -13.14 -6.45
CA TYR A 37 -14.45 -14.19 -7.08
C TYR A 37 -15.09 -14.76 -8.35
N ILE A 38 -16.41 -14.94 -8.38
CA ILE A 38 -17.12 -15.48 -9.54
C ILE A 38 -17.19 -14.45 -10.69
N LEU A 39 -17.43 -13.17 -10.40
CA LEU A 39 -17.40 -12.12 -11.43
C LEU A 39 -15.98 -11.92 -11.98
N ALA A 40 -14.99 -11.85 -11.09
CA ALA A 40 -13.59 -11.74 -11.48
C ALA A 40 -13.06 -13.00 -12.20
N SER A 41 -13.68 -14.17 -11.99
CA SER A 41 -13.44 -15.42 -12.73
C SER A 41 -13.77 -15.29 -14.20
N GLU A 42 -14.99 -14.86 -14.48
CA GLU A 42 -15.48 -14.76 -15.85
C GLU A 42 -14.72 -13.67 -16.61
N TRP A 43 -14.37 -12.57 -15.93
CA TRP A 43 -13.56 -11.50 -16.53
C TRP A 43 -12.09 -11.89 -16.75
N ALA A 44 -11.51 -12.75 -15.91
CA ALA A 44 -10.13 -13.24 -16.07
C ALA A 44 -9.95 -14.28 -17.19
N LYS A 45 -11.04 -14.91 -17.67
CA LYS A 45 -11.02 -15.81 -18.83
C LYS A 45 -10.78 -15.08 -20.15
N ASP A 46 -10.93 -13.76 -20.17
CA ASP A 46 -10.48 -12.96 -21.30
C ASP A 46 -8.94 -13.02 -21.36
N ARG A 47 -8.38 -13.49 -22.49
CA ARG A 47 -6.97 -13.88 -22.66
C ARG A 47 -5.96 -12.73 -22.49
N LYS A 48 -6.42 -11.56 -22.06
CA LYS A 48 -5.65 -10.34 -21.80
C LYS A 48 -5.65 -9.92 -20.31
N SER A 49 -5.82 -10.83 -19.36
CA SER A 49 -5.61 -10.49 -17.94
C SER A 49 -4.12 -10.27 -17.65
N VAL A 50 -3.67 -9.05 -17.90
CA VAL A 50 -2.33 -8.56 -17.60
C VAL A 50 -2.24 -8.36 -16.08
N LEU A 51 -1.10 -8.75 -15.48
CA LEU A 51 -0.75 -8.37 -14.11
C LEU A 51 -0.62 -6.84 -14.01
N GLU A 52 -1.72 -6.17 -13.72
CA GLU A 52 -1.74 -4.72 -13.53
C GLU A 52 -1.37 -4.37 -12.08
N ARG A 53 -0.87 -3.15 -11.91
CA ARG A 53 -0.47 -2.61 -10.62
C ARG A 53 -1.07 -1.23 -10.47
N ILE A 54 -1.88 -1.08 -9.43
CA ILE A 54 -2.55 0.18 -9.11
C ILE A 54 -1.81 0.80 -7.96
N GLY A 55 -1.35 2.02 -8.17
CA GLY A 55 -0.79 2.85 -7.12
C GLY A 55 -1.80 3.86 -6.61
N PHE A 56 -1.72 4.20 -5.33
CA PHE A 56 -2.44 5.30 -4.70
C PHE A 56 -1.39 6.25 -4.13
N ILE A 57 -1.41 7.50 -4.59
CA ILE A 57 -0.58 8.56 -3.99
C ILE A 57 -1.44 9.30 -2.98
N LEU A 58 -1.10 9.14 -1.70
CA LEU A 58 -1.74 9.86 -0.61
C LEU A 58 -0.88 11.07 -0.24
N ASN A 59 -1.50 12.25 -0.21
CA ASN A 59 -0.91 13.44 0.37
C ASN A 59 -1.17 13.45 1.88
N LEU A 60 -0.10 13.39 2.66
CA LEU A 60 -0.15 13.31 4.11
C LEU A 60 0.41 14.62 4.70
N PRO A 61 -0.23 15.19 5.72
CA PRO A 61 0.36 16.30 6.46
C PRO A 61 1.74 15.95 7.05
N GLY A 62 2.70 16.87 6.96
CA GLY A 62 3.98 16.73 7.63
C GLY A 62 3.85 16.75 9.17
N LEU A 63 4.74 16.03 9.86
CA LEU A 63 4.81 16.11 11.33
C LEU A 63 5.51 17.39 11.81
N VAL A 64 6.33 17.99 10.94
CA VAL A 64 7.02 19.26 11.16
C VAL A 64 6.53 20.30 10.15
N ASN A 65 6.71 21.58 10.45
CA ASN A 65 6.30 22.65 9.55
C ASN A 65 7.08 22.55 8.23
N GLU A 66 6.41 22.88 7.12
CA GLU A 66 6.96 22.92 5.76
C GLU A 66 7.42 21.57 5.17
N GLU A 67 7.30 20.47 5.92
CA GLU A 67 7.47 19.12 5.36
C GLU A 67 6.21 18.71 4.58
N GLU A 68 6.41 18.34 3.32
CA GLU A 68 5.42 17.59 2.56
C GLU A 68 5.70 16.09 2.68
N ARG A 69 4.63 15.31 2.86
CA ARG A 69 4.74 13.87 3.02
C ARG A 69 3.79 13.18 2.07
N TYR A 70 4.32 12.22 1.33
CA TYR A 70 3.57 11.44 0.37
C TYR A 70 3.77 9.97 0.67
N SER A 71 2.69 9.20 0.56
CA SER A 71 2.77 7.75 0.56
C SER A 71 2.34 7.25 -0.81
N VAL A 72 3.21 6.49 -1.46
CA VAL A 72 2.85 5.81 -2.70
C VAL A 72 2.66 4.34 -2.36
N TYR A 73 1.40 3.98 -2.16
CA TYR A 73 1.00 2.61 -2.02
C TYR A 73 0.84 1.99 -3.40
N VAL A 74 1.29 0.76 -3.57
CA VAL A 74 1.04 -0.02 -4.78
C VAL A 74 0.46 -1.35 -4.39
N MET A 75 -0.70 -1.63 -4.96
CA MET A 75 -1.35 -2.92 -4.89
C MET A 75 -1.04 -3.71 -6.15
N LEU A 76 -0.70 -4.98 -5.97
CA LEU A 76 -0.77 -5.96 -7.04
C LEU A 76 -2.26 -6.24 -7.33
N SER A 77 -2.82 -5.60 -8.34
CA SER A 77 -4.22 -5.82 -8.71
C SER A 77 -4.35 -7.18 -9.39
N TYR A 78 -4.79 -8.19 -8.64
CA TYR A 78 -5.40 -9.39 -9.20
C TYR A 78 -6.61 -9.82 -8.37
N SER A 79 -7.56 -10.47 -9.06
CA SER A 79 -8.64 -11.24 -8.48
C SER A 79 -8.07 -12.18 -7.43
N LYS A 80 -8.45 -12.04 -6.17
CA LYS A 80 -7.97 -12.92 -5.09
C LYS A 80 -8.49 -14.38 -5.23
N GLY A 81 -8.77 -14.86 -6.44
CA GLY A 81 -9.32 -16.18 -6.76
C GLY A 81 -8.86 -16.89 -8.04
N PHE A 82 -7.90 -16.38 -8.85
CA PHE A 82 -7.63 -16.97 -10.19
C PHE A 82 -6.22 -17.49 -10.50
N THR A 83 -5.27 -17.46 -9.56
CA THR A 83 -3.98 -18.13 -9.78
C THR A 83 -3.67 -19.02 -8.60
N VAL A 84 -3.45 -20.31 -8.86
CA VAL A 84 -2.48 -21.11 -8.12
C VAL A 84 -1.14 -20.40 -8.33
N ALA A 85 -0.91 -19.34 -7.54
CA ALA A 85 0.38 -18.72 -7.48
C ALA A 85 1.34 -19.81 -7.03
N SER A 86 2.42 -20.05 -7.79
CA SER A 86 3.53 -20.82 -7.25
C SER A 86 3.90 -20.19 -5.90
N GLU A 87 4.29 -20.98 -4.91
CA GLU A 87 4.73 -20.52 -3.57
C GLU A 87 5.80 -19.42 -3.60
N LYS A 88 6.36 -19.11 -4.77
CA LYS A 88 7.37 -18.09 -5.07
C LYS A 88 6.82 -16.74 -5.58
N ALA A 89 5.53 -16.59 -5.83
CA ALA A 89 4.95 -15.32 -6.26
C ALA A 89 4.56 -14.45 -5.06
N HIS A 90 4.77 -13.13 -5.15
CA HIS A 90 4.19 -12.16 -4.21
C HIS A 90 2.70 -12.41 -4.01
N HIS A 91 2.20 -12.27 -2.78
CA HIS A 91 0.83 -12.64 -2.49
C HIS A 91 -0.14 -11.64 -3.17
N PRO A 92 -1.12 -12.12 -3.95
CA PRO A 92 -2.11 -11.24 -4.56
C PRO A 92 -2.86 -10.40 -3.53
N GLY A 93 -3.01 -9.10 -3.80
CA GLY A 93 -3.58 -8.13 -2.84
C GLY A 93 -2.58 -7.57 -1.84
N ASP A 94 -1.30 -7.93 -1.92
CA ASP A 94 -0.24 -7.25 -1.20
C ASP A 94 -0.21 -5.78 -1.59
N LEU A 95 -0.24 -4.94 -0.56
CA LEU A 95 -0.26 -3.50 -0.63
C LEU A 95 1.03 -2.98 -0.01
N GLU A 96 2.01 -2.76 -0.89
CA GLU A 96 3.33 -2.29 -0.51
C GLU A 96 3.46 -0.80 -0.72
N ARG A 97 4.48 -0.16 -0.13
CA ARG A 97 4.61 1.30 -0.23
C ARG A 97 6.04 1.79 -0.26
N VAL A 98 6.17 3.03 -0.67
CA VAL A 98 7.29 3.90 -0.32
C VAL A 98 6.76 5.20 0.27
N ILE A 99 7.56 5.83 1.12
CA ILE A 99 7.23 7.15 1.69
C ILE A 99 8.17 8.17 1.05
N VAL A 100 7.63 9.26 0.49
CA VAL A 100 8.41 10.35 -0.07
C VAL A 100 8.23 11.60 0.80
N LEU A 101 9.34 12.21 1.19
CA LEU A 101 9.40 13.43 1.98
C LEU A 101 9.91 14.56 1.09
N GLY A 102 9.25 15.71 1.12
CA GLY A 102 9.65 16.92 0.41
C GLY A 102 9.94 18.04 1.39
N TYR A 103 11.10 18.69 1.24
CA TYR A 103 11.48 19.86 2.04
C TYR A 103 11.74 21.06 1.12
N PRO A 104 11.50 22.30 1.58
CA PRO A 104 11.79 23.50 0.81
C PRO A 104 13.26 23.54 0.35
N ALA A 105 13.48 24.04 -0.88
CA ALA A 105 14.80 24.26 -1.46
C ALA A 105 14.86 25.63 -2.14
N SER A 106 15.95 25.93 -2.86
CA SER A 106 16.15 27.22 -3.51
C SER A 106 15.26 27.42 -4.74
N GLY A 107 14.69 28.62 -4.89
CA GLY A 107 13.60 28.85 -5.85
C GLY A 107 12.36 28.04 -5.46
N ASN A 108 11.29 28.09 -6.24
CA ASN A 108 10.05 27.33 -5.96
C ASN A 108 10.22 25.80 -6.17
N LYS A 109 11.26 25.21 -5.57
CA LYS A 109 11.66 23.82 -5.66
C LYS A 109 11.67 23.19 -4.28
N LYS A 110 11.68 21.87 -4.28
CA LYS A 110 11.77 21.03 -3.10
C LYS A 110 12.83 19.97 -3.31
N ILE A 111 13.53 19.63 -2.24
CA ILE A 111 14.41 18.47 -2.19
C ILE A 111 13.60 17.27 -1.71
N TYR A 112 13.55 16.23 -2.54
CA TYR A 112 12.78 15.02 -2.27
C TYR A 112 13.66 13.87 -1.79
N TYR A 113 13.16 13.14 -0.80
CA TYR A 113 13.77 11.94 -0.24
C TYR A 113 12.77 10.79 -0.22
N CYS A 114 13.21 9.57 -0.56
CA CYS A 114 12.39 8.37 -0.53
C CYS A 114 12.85 7.42 0.56
N LEU A 115 11.91 6.98 1.40
CA LEU A 115 12.05 5.82 2.27
C LEU A 115 11.46 4.62 1.53
N ASN A 116 12.34 3.87 0.85
CA ASN A 116 12.02 2.54 0.33
C ASN A 116 11.62 1.61 1.48
N THR A 117 10.81 0.59 1.23
CA THR A 117 10.49 -0.43 2.25
C THR A 117 11.39 -1.65 2.14
N THR A 118 11.46 -2.42 3.22
CA THR A 118 12.28 -3.62 3.42
C THR A 118 11.50 -4.63 4.23
N ALA A 119 11.60 -5.92 3.92
CA ALA A 119 11.13 -7.05 4.73
C ALA A 119 9.78 -6.85 5.44
N HIS A 120 8.67 -7.30 4.85
CA HIS A 120 7.34 -7.08 5.41
C HIS A 120 6.94 -5.60 5.50
N GLY A 121 7.47 -4.77 4.59
CA GLY A 121 7.01 -3.41 4.40
C GLY A 121 7.56 -2.36 5.38
N TYR A 122 8.60 -2.66 6.17
CA TYR A 122 9.20 -1.65 7.07
C TYR A 122 9.88 -0.54 6.27
N PRO A 123 9.56 0.75 6.51
CA PRO A 123 10.25 1.86 5.84
C PRO A 123 11.71 1.91 6.24
N SER A 124 12.63 1.99 5.28
CA SER A 124 14.06 2.09 5.55
C SER A 124 14.38 3.31 6.43
N ILE A 125 15.44 3.20 7.24
CA ILE A 125 16.00 4.35 7.97
C ILE A 125 16.98 5.16 7.12
N PHE A 126 17.34 4.67 5.93
CA PHE A 126 18.28 5.30 5.02
C PHE A 126 17.53 5.91 3.83
N PRO A 127 17.21 7.22 3.87
CA PRO A 127 16.52 7.88 2.78
C PRO A 127 17.39 7.95 1.52
N ILE A 128 16.77 7.74 0.37
CA ILE A 128 17.40 7.95 -0.94
C ILE A 128 17.00 9.34 -1.45
N LYS A 129 17.99 10.17 -1.79
CA LYS A 129 17.73 11.48 -2.40
C LYS A 129 17.20 11.29 -3.83
N LEU A 130 16.01 11.83 -4.10
CA LEU A 130 15.39 11.84 -5.43
C LEU A 130 15.79 13.09 -6.25
N GLY A 131 16.36 14.10 -5.57
CA GLY A 131 16.86 15.33 -6.18
C GLY A 131 16.02 16.56 -5.84
N GLU A 132 16.42 17.71 -6.38
CA GLU A 132 15.73 18.97 -6.22
C GLU A 132 14.84 19.24 -7.45
N LYS A 133 13.52 19.30 -7.24
CA LYS A 133 12.51 19.36 -8.30
C LYS A 133 11.36 20.29 -7.92
N ALA A 134 10.59 20.75 -8.90
CA ALA A 134 9.43 21.60 -8.68
C ALA A 134 8.23 20.81 -8.09
N SER A 135 8.15 19.51 -8.39
CA SER A 135 7.04 18.65 -7.98
C SER A 135 7.48 17.21 -7.69
N LEU A 136 6.64 16.45 -6.96
CA LEU A 136 6.83 15.01 -6.75
C LEU A 136 6.81 14.25 -8.08
N SER A 137 5.91 14.61 -8.99
CA SER A 137 5.83 14.01 -10.32
C SER A 137 7.17 14.12 -11.07
N ASP A 138 7.78 15.32 -11.04
CA ASP A 138 9.10 15.53 -11.66
C ASP A 138 10.22 14.74 -10.98
N ALA A 139 10.12 14.51 -9.67
CA ALA A 139 11.07 13.68 -8.93
C ALA A 139 10.95 12.20 -9.30
N LEU A 140 9.73 11.70 -9.52
CA LEU A 140 9.46 10.29 -9.84
C LEU A 140 9.66 9.95 -11.32
N LYS A 141 9.67 10.93 -12.25
CA LYS A 141 9.81 10.69 -13.71
C LYS A 141 10.97 9.79 -14.12
N VAL A 142 12.10 9.87 -13.43
CA VAL A 142 13.32 9.08 -13.75
C VAL A 142 13.42 7.77 -12.97
N TYR A 143 12.41 7.44 -12.16
CA TYR A 143 12.35 6.25 -11.34
C TYR A 143 11.23 5.29 -11.80
N CYS A 144 11.38 4.03 -11.45
CA CYS A 144 10.38 2.98 -11.54
C CYS A 144 10.18 2.37 -10.16
N PHE A 145 8.95 1.98 -9.86
CA PHE A 145 8.67 1.15 -8.70
C PHE A 145 9.07 -0.29 -9.00
N ASN A 146 9.65 -0.97 -8.03
CA ASN A 146 9.98 -2.38 -8.12
C ASN A 146 9.54 -3.10 -6.85
N PHE A 147 8.79 -4.18 -7.02
CA PHE A 147 8.48 -5.08 -5.92
C PHE A 147 9.67 -6.02 -5.69
N LYS A 148 10.11 -6.17 -4.44
CA LYS A 148 11.21 -7.06 -4.07
C LYS A 148 10.65 -8.46 -3.75
N PRO A 149 10.87 -9.48 -4.60
CA PRO A 149 10.29 -10.81 -4.42
C PRO A 149 10.62 -11.45 -3.08
N GLY A 150 9.62 -12.12 -2.51
CA GLY A 150 9.74 -12.80 -1.21
C GLY A 150 9.85 -11.88 0.01
N ASP A 151 9.96 -10.55 -0.19
CA ASP A 151 10.28 -9.62 0.88
C ASP A 151 9.15 -8.65 1.24
N HIS A 152 7.99 -8.73 0.57
CA HIS A 152 6.85 -7.83 0.80
C HIS A 152 7.32 -6.37 0.93
N ALA A 153 8.00 -5.89 -0.10
CA ALA A 153 8.65 -4.59 -0.09
C ALA A 153 8.62 -3.93 -1.46
N LEU A 154 8.53 -2.60 -1.46
CA LEU A 154 8.52 -1.75 -2.64
C LEU A 154 9.71 -0.79 -2.59
N ILE A 155 10.42 -0.69 -3.70
CA ILE A 155 11.58 0.18 -3.83
C ILE A 155 11.45 1.06 -5.07
N LEU A 156 12.03 2.27 -5.01
CA LEU A 156 12.29 3.07 -6.20
C LEU A 156 13.67 2.76 -6.78
N VAL A 157 13.70 2.44 -8.07
CA VAL A 157 14.92 2.18 -8.84
C VAL A 157 14.99 3.18 -9.99
N ARG A 158 16.17 3.75 -10.26
CA ARG A 158 16.32 4.67 -11.40
C ARG A 158 16.22 3.91 -12.73
N LYS A 159 15.51 4.50 -13.70
CA LYS A 159 15.29 3.95 -15.05
C LYS A 159 16.59 3.70 -15.81
N ASP A 160 17.58 4.59 -15.68
CA ASP A 160 18.86 4.50 -16.37
C ASP A 160 19.71 3.30 -15.92
N LYS A 161 19.65 2.93 -14.63
CA LYS A 161 20.28 1.69 -14.15
C LYS A 161 19.68 0.45 -14.83
N ILE A 162 18.35 0.42 -14.98
CA ILE A 162 17.63 -0.71 -15.61
C ILE A 162 17.91 -0.77 -17.12
N LEU A 163 17.93 0.39 -17.81
CA LEU A 163 18.16 0.45 -19.26
C LEU A 163 19.60 0.04 -19.62
N ARG A 164 20.60 0.52 -18.87
CA ARG A 164 22.00 0.10 -19.05
C ARG A 164 22.17 -1.41 -18.94
N PHE A 165 21.48 -2.01 -17.97
CA PHE A 165 21.48 -3.45 -17.79
C PHE A 165 20.90 -4.21 -19.00
N LYS A 166 19.76 -3.76 -19.55
CA LYS A 166 19.17 -4.36 -20.76
C LYS A 166 20.10 -4.25 -21.97
N GLU A 167 20.69 -3.08 -22.19
CA GLU A 167 21.60 -2.83 -23.31
C GLU A 167 22.87 -3.69 -23.25
N ILE A 168 23.46 -3.86 -22.07
CA ILE A 168 24.63 -4.70 -21.87
C ILE A 168 24.28 -6.15 -22.14
N ARG A 169 23.21 -6.67 -21.51
CA ARG A 169 22.73 -8.04 -21.71
C ARG A 169 22.50 -8.36 -23.20
N GLU A 170 21.85 -7.48 -23.93
CA GLU A 170 21.59 -7.67 -25.36
C GLU A 170 22.87 -7.68 -26.20
N LYS A 171 23.85 -6.81 -25.89
CA LYS A 171 25.14 -6.79 -26.59
C LYS A 171 25.91 -8.08 -26.38
N LEU A 172 25.94 -8.63 -25.16
CA LEU A 172 26.68 -9.86 -24.93
C LEU A 172 25.98 -11.12 -25.40
N ILE A 173 24.64 -11.18 -25.40
CA ILE A 173 23.93 -12.25 -26.11
C ILE A 173 24.38 -12.27 -27.58
N LYS A 174 24.42 -11.10 -28.26
CA LYS A 174 24.88 -11.01 -29.66
C LYS A 174 26.33 -11.41 -29.86
N VAL A 175 27.23 -10.99 -28.96
CA VAL A 175 28.66 -11.37 -29.02
C VAL A 175 28.82 -12.88 -28.86
N LEU A 176 28.12 -13.48 -27.91
CA LEU A 176 28.28 -14.91 -27.59
C LEU A 176 27.58 -15.82 -28.61
N GLU A 177 26.49 -15.37 -29.23
CA GLU A 177 25.89 -16.03 -30.39
C GLU A 177 26.88 -16.09 -31.57
N ARG A 178 27.70 -15.04 -31.75
CA ARG A 178 28.75 -14.99 -32.79
C ARG A 178 29.88 -15.99 -32.54
N PHE A 179 30.15 -16.37 -31.28
CA PHE A 179 31.21 -17.32 -30.91
C PHE A 179 30.73 -18.76 -30.69
N GLY A 180 29.45 -19.07 -30.92
CA GLY A 180 28.92 -20.43 -30.75
C GLY A 180 28.86 -20.92 -29.29
N LEU A 181 29.09 -20.04 -28.31
CA LEU A 181 29.13 -20.34 -26.87
C LEU A 181 27.74 -20.33 -26.22
N LYS A 182 26.67 -20.39 -27.03
CA LYS A 182 25.27 -20.29 -26.58
C LYS A 182 24.94 -21.29 -25.48
N LYS A 183 25.44 -22.53 -25.55
CA LYS A 183 25.23 -23.55 -24.52
C LYS A 183 25.86 -23.21 -23.17
N LEU A 184 27.09 -22.69 -23.17
CA LEU A 184 27.80 -22.31 -21.94
C LEU A 184 27.10 -21.11 -21.28
N LEU A 185 26.68 -20.13 -22.07
CA LEU A 185 25.91 -18.99 -21.61
C LEU A 185 24.55 -19.40 -21.04
N THR A 186 23.80 -20.25 -21.74
CA THR A 186 22.51 -20.75 -21.23
C THR A 186 22.70 -21.52 -19.93
N PHE A 187 23.79 -22.29 -19.79
CA PHE A 187 24.11 -22.98 -18.55
C PHE A 187 24.43 -21.97 -17.43
N THR A 188 25.35 -21.03 -17.64
CA THR A 188 25.71 -20.02 -16.62
C THR A 188 24.53 -19.11 -16.26
N LEU A 189 23.75 -18.65 -17.25
CA LEU A 189 22.53 -17.89 -17.03
C LEU A 189 21.46 -18.72 -16.32
N ASN A 190 21.33 -20.02 -16.61
CA ASN A 190 20.40 -20.88 -15.89
C ASN A 190 20.88 -21.16 -14.48
N THR A 191 22.18 -21.37 -14.23
CA THR A 191 22.73 -21.55 -12.88
C THR A 191 22.62 -20.28 -12.06
N ILE A 192 22.89 -19.11 -12.65
CA ILE A 192 22.68 -17.81 -12.02
C ILE A 192 21.18 -17.58 -11.81
N LYS A 193 20.32 -17.87 -12.79
CA LYS A 193 18.85 -17.76 -12.66
C LYS A 193 18.28 -18.75 -11.63
N GLU A 194 18.87 -19.92 -11.48
CA GLU A 194 18.53 -20.92 -10.46
C GLU A 194 18.99 -20.46 -9.08
N ALA A 195 20.23 -19.98 -8.94
CA ALA A 195 20.75 -19.40 -7.70
C ALA A 195 19.99 -18.13 -7.30
N SER A 196 19.69 -17.28 -8.27
CA SER A 196 18.92 -16.06 -8.12
C SER A 196 17.47 -16.42 -7.76
N SER A 197 16.81 -17.34 -8.46
CA SER A 197 15.42 -17.76 -8.16
C SER A 197 15.29 -18.56 -6.86
N TYR A 198 16.34 -19.23 -6.41
CA TYR A 198 16.43 -19.82 -5.06
C TYR A 198 16.48 -18.74 -3.98
N LEU A 199 17.09 -17.59 -4.30
CA LEU A 199 17.10 -16.36 -3.49
C LEU A 199 15.92 -15.40 -3.80
N GLY A 200 14.96 -15.82 -4.63
CA GLY A 200 13.77 -15.04 -5.01
C GLY A 200 13.90 -14.12 -6.23
N PHE A 201 15.06 -14.05 -6.86
CA PHE A 201 15.35 -13.12 -7.96
C PHE A 201 15.02 -13.68 -9.35
N THR A 202 14.22 -12.95 -10.12
CA THR A 202 14.06 -13.15 -11.56
C THR A 202 14.27 -11.83 -12.33
N LEU A 203 15.13 -11.92 -13.35
CA LEU A 203 15.58 -10.83 -14.24
C LEU A 203 14.48 -10.30 -15.20
N GLU A 204 13.37 -11.03 -15.33
CA GLU A 204 12.21 -10.70 -16.17
C GLU A 204 11.24 -9.72 -15.50
N GLN A 205 11.72 -8.95 -14.53
CA GLN A 205 10.95 -7.86 -13.95
C GLN A 205 10.91 -6.72 -14.97
N ASP A 206 9.99 -6.87 -15.91
CA ASP A 206 9.57 -5.84 -16.85
C ASP A 206 9.42 -4.52 -16.11
N ILE A 207 9.71 -3.41 -16.78
CA ILE A 207 9.40 -2.08 -16.29
C ILE A 207 7.86 -2.04 -16.19
N GLN A 208 7.34 -2.38 -15.03
CA GLN A 208 5.92 -2.66 -14.86
C GLN A 208 5.18 -1.33 -14.99
N LYS A 209 4.10 -1.30 -15.75
CA LYS A 209 3.25 -0.10 -15.82
C LYS A 209 2.49 0.00 -14.49
N PHE A 210 2.78 1.05 -13.74
CA PHE A 210 2.01 1.43 -12.57
C PHE A 210 1.03 2.51 -12.99
N TYR A 211 -0.23 2.31 -12.64
CA TYR A 211 -1.22 3.37 -12.76
C TYR A 211 -1.36 4.02 -11.40
N LEU A 212 -0.82 5.22 -11.26
CA LEU A 212 -0.88 5.97 -10.01
C LEU A 212 -2.15 6.81 -10.04
N ILE A 213 -3.06 6.54 -9.09
CA ILE A 213 -4.23 7.35 -8.82
C ILE A 213 -3.79 8.41 -7.81
N GLU A 214 -3.83 9.67 -8.23
CA GLU A 214 -3.40 10.79 -7.39
C GLU A 214 -4.47 11.16 -6.35
N TYR A 215 -4.04 11.85 -5.28
CA TYR A 215 -4.93 12.26 -4.21
C TYR A 215 -6.13 13.10 -4.70
N ASP A 216 -5.88 14.03 -5.61
CA ASP A 216 -6.94 14.89 -6.19
C ASP A 216 -7.95 14.08 -7.00
N GLU A 217 -7.54 12.95 -7.58
CA GLU A 217 -8.45 12.01 -8.22
C GLU A 217 -9.27 11.24 -7.18
N ILE A 218 -8.67 10.76 -6.10
CA ILE A 218 -9.40 10.11 -4.99
C ILE A 218 -10.45 11.06 -4.41
N LYS A 219 -10.07 12.32 -4.16
CA LYS A 219 -10.96 13.33 -3.61
C LYS A 219 -12.01 13.80 -4.62
N GLY A 220 -11.60 14.27 -5.79
CA GLY A 220 -12.49 14.87 -6.78
C GLY A 220 -13.36 13.86 -7.52
N LYS A 221 -12.79 12.72 -7.91
CA LYS A 221 -13.48 11.71 -8.73
C LYS A 221 -14.19 10.66 -7.89
N LEU A 222 -13.54 10.13 -6.85
CA LEU A 222 -14.13 9.10 -5.99
C LEU A 222 -14.93 9.70 -4.82
N LYS A 223 -14.82 11.01 -4.58
CA LYS A 223 -15.49 11.74 -3.48
C LYS A 223 -15.08 11.23 -2.10
N ILE A 224 -13.84 10.75 -1.97
CA ILE A 224 -13.27 10.33 -0.69
C ILE A 224 -12.36 11.46 -0.22
N ASP A 225 -12.84 12.26 0.73
CA ASP A 225 -12.06 13.34 1.34
C ASP A 225 -11.42 12.86 2.64
N LEU A 226 -10.08 12.76 2.64
CA LEU A 226 -9.30 12.40 3.82
C LEU A 226 -8.61 13.62 4.45
N ASP A 227 -8.67 14.81 3.83
CA ASP A 227 -7.96 16.01 4.30
C ASP A 227 -8.47 16.43 5.67
N GLY A 228 -9.80 16.46 5.83
CA GLY A 228 -10.44 16.82 7.09
C GLY A 228 -10.05 15.88 8.22
N PHE A 229 -10.05 14.57 7.94
CA PHE A 229 -9.65 13.53 8.89
C PHE A 229 -8.17 13.67 9.28
N LEU A 230 -7.26 13.70 8.29
CA LEU A 230 -5.81 13.78 8.54
C LEU A 230 -5.43 15.08 9.25
N SER A 231 -6.04 16.21 8.88
CA SER A 231 -5.81 17.49 9.54
C SER A 231 -6.31 17.47 10.99
N ALA A 232 -7.49 16.90 11.25
CA ALA A 232 -8.02 16.75 12.60
C ALA A 232 -7.11 15.85 13.46
N VAL A 233 -6.58 14.76 12.90
CA VAL A 233 -5.62 13.88 13.57
C VAL A 233 -4.35 14.62 13.98
N ILE A 234 -3.72 15.38 13.08
CA ILE A 234 -2.49 16.13 13.39
C ILE A 234 -2.75 17.20 14.44
N TYR A 235 -3.86 17.93 14.31
CA TYR A 235 -4.25 18.94 15.29
C TYR A 235 -4.46 18.31 16.68
N LEU A 236 -5.21 17.21 16.74
CA LEU A 236 -5.47 16.48 17.98
C LEU A 236 -4.17 15.91 18.59
N ASP A 237 -3.26 15.36 17.80
CA ASP A 237 -1.95 14.89 18.29
C ASP A 237 -1.11 16.04 18.88
N ARG A 238 -1.08 17.21 18.24
CA ARG A 238 -0.40 18.40 18.77
C ARG A 238 -1.01 18.84 20.10
N LYS A 239 -2.35 18.92 20.18
CA LYS A 239 -3.08 19.29 21.41
C LYS A 239 -2.84 18.28 22.54
N ILE A 240 -2.87 16.98 22.24
CA ILE A 240 -2.52 15.90 23.17
C ILE A 240 -1.12 16.11 23.75
N ASN A 241 -0.14 16.42 22.91
CA ASN A 241 1.25 16.61 23.32
C ASN A 241 1.43 17.88 24.16
N GLU A 242 0.71 18.96 23.83
CA GLU A 242 0.70 20.20 24.62
C GLU A 242 0.15 19.95 26.03
N ILE A 243 -1.01 19.29 26.14
CA ILE A 243 -1.64 19.00 27.43
C ILE A 243 -0.75 18.07 28.27
N LYS A 244 -0.16 17.02 27.66
CA LYS A 244 0.77 16.10 28.35
C LYS A 244 1.96 16.81 29.00
N ARG A 245 2.44 17.92 28.41
CA ARG A 245 3.56 18.71 28.95
C ARG A 245 3.15 19.60 30.12
N LYS A 246 1.89 20.07 30.15
CA LYS A 246 1.38 21.01 31.15
C LYS A 246 0.75 20.31 32.37
N VAL A 247 0.16 19.14 32.17
CA VAL A 247 -0.62 18.45 33.21
C VAL A 247 0.23 17.50 34.02
N ASN A 248 0.20 17.62 35.36
CA ASN A 248 0.86 16.70 36.29
C ASN A 248 0.01 15.47 36.68
N ASN A 249 -1.25 15.41 36.25
CA ASN A 249 -2.15 14.30 36.56
C ASN A 249 -1.84 13.05 35.72
N GLU A 250 -1.37 11.98 36.37
CA GLU A 250 -1.02 10.71 35.70
C GLU A 250 -2.21 9.99 35.06
N ARG A 251 -3.43 10.15 35.61
CA ARG A 251 -4.65 9.59 35.01
C ARG A 251 -4.94 10.26 33.67
N VAL A 252 -4.81 11.58 33.60
CA VAL A 252 -4.95 12.35 32.35
C VAL A 252 -3.86 11.96 31.35
N LYS A 253 -2.59 11.89 31.76
CA LYS A 253 -1.50 11.44 30.87
C LYS A 253 -1.73 10.03 30.34
N ARG A 254 -2.27 9.11 31.15
CA ARG A 254 -2.64 7.75 30.71
C ARG A 254 -3.75 7.79 29.65
N ALA A 255 -4.83 8.52 29.89
CA ALA A 255 -5.91 8.67 28.90
C ALA A 255 -5.38 9.26 27.59
N LEU A 256 -4.58 10.33 27.64
CA LEU A 256 -3.99 10.94 26.46
C LEU A 256 -2.96 10.04 25.73
N ARG A 257 -2.35 9.05 26.42
CA ARG A 257 -1.54 8.00 25.78
C ARG A 257 -2.43 6.96 25.08
N GLU A 258 -3.53 6.57 25.70
CA GLU A 258 -4.50 5.65 25.11
C GLU A 258 -5.13 6.24 23.83
N LEU A 259 -5.57 7.50 23.87
CA LEU A 259 -6.07 8.21 22.69
C LEU A 259 -5.04 8.29 21.57
N SER A 260 -3.79 8.62 21.90
CA SER A 260 -2.69 8.63 20.93
C SER A 260 -2.45 7.25 20.32
N ASN A 261 -2.63 6.16 21.08
CA ASN A 261 -2.50 4.82 20.52
C ASN A 261 -3.67 4.50 19.58
N ILE A 262 -4.90 4.85 19.95
CA ILE A 262 -6.08 4.66 19.10
C ILE A 262 -5.87 5.36 17.74
N ILE A 263 -5.54 6.66 17.77
CA ILE A 263 -5.37 7.47 16.56
C ILE A 263 -4.27 6.90 15.66
N TRP A 264 -3.12 6.54 16.22
CA TRP A 264 -1.96 6.20 15.41
C TRP A 264 -1.86 4.72 15.05
N ARG A 265 -2.37 3.82 15.89
CA ARG A 265 -2.05 2.37 15.86
C ARG A 265 -3.24 1.46 15.62
N SER A 266 -4.46 1.94 15.78
CA SER A 266 -5.64 1.17 15.40
C SER A 266 -5.82 1.23 13.87
N PRO A 267 -6.38 0.18 13.25
CA PRO A 267 -6.85 0.28 11.87
C PRO A 267 -7.72 1.52 11.69
N ILE A 268 -7.52 2.29 10.62
CA ILE A 268 -8.25 3.55 10.42
C ILE A 268 -9.76 3.34 10.47
N CYS A 269 -10.26 2.25 9.90
CA CYS A 269 -11.67 1.87 9.94
C CYS A 269 -12.23 1.63 11.36
N ALA A 270 -11.37 1.35 12.35
CA ALA A 270 -11.76 1.09 13.74
C ALA A 270 -11.62 2.32 14.66
N ILE A 271 -10.90 3.36 14.22
CA ILE A 271 -10.62 4.55 15.05
C ILE A 271 -11.89 5.18 15.58
N SER A 272 -12.93 5.32 14.75
CA SER A 272 -14.19 5.96 15.15
C SER A 272 -14.87 5.22 16.31
N TYR A 273 -14.97 3.89 16.19
CA TYR A 273 -15.55 3.04 17.24
C TYR A 273 -14.72 3.03 18.53
N GLU A 274 -13.40 2.93 18.41
CA GLU A 274 -12.51 2.94 19.58
C GLU A 274 -12.52 4.29 20.29
N ALA A 275 -12.64 5.39 19.53
CA ALA A 275 -12.78 6.74 20.06
C ALA A 275 -14.08 6.91 20.87
N ASP A 276 -15.19 6.29 20.47
CA ASP A 276 -16.43 6.30 21.26
C ASP A 276 -16.26 5.58 22.60
N ILE A 277 -15.59 4.42 22.61
CA ILE A 277 -15.27 3.69 23.85
C ILE A 277 -14.38 4.56 24.75
N PHE A 278 -13.38 5.22 24.16
CA PHE A 278 -12.50 6.13 24.86
C PHE A 278 -13.27 7.30 25.50
N LEU A 279 -14.16 7.95 24.76
CA LEU A 279 -14.98 9.05 25.26
C LEU A 279 -15.92 8.62 26.38
N LYS A 280 -16.53 7.43 26.30
CA LYS A 280 -17.36 6.89 27.40
C LYS A 280 -16.56 6.64 28.68
N LYS A 281 -15.30 6.23 28.54
CA LYS A 281 -14.41 5.88 29.66
C LYS A 281 -13.77 7.11 30.31
N TYR A 282 -13.48 8.15 29.52
CA TYR A 282 -12.63 9.26 29.93
C TYR A 282 -13.21 10.65 29.68
N GLY A 283 -14.35 10.77 29.00
CA GLY A 283 -14.95 12.03 28.59
C GLY A 283 -15.19 12.98 29.77
N ASP A 284 -15.67 12.46 30.90
CA ASP A 284 -16.07 13.26 32.07
C ASP A 284 -14.94 14.08 32.70
N PHE A 285 -13.68 13.69 32.51
CA PHE A 285 -12.54 14.40 33.10
C PHE A 285 -11.50 14.87 32.08
N LEU A 286 -11.78 14.69 30.79
CA LEU A 286 -11.04 15.35 29.71
C LEU A 286 -11.68 16.72 29.44
N SER A 287 -10.89 17.67 28.95
CA SER A 287 -11.44 18.96 28.52
C SER A 287 -12.46 18.76 27.40
N ASN A 288 -13.57 19.51 27.42
CA ASN A 288 -14.58 19.52 26.34
C ASN A 288 -13.93 19.69 24.96
N ASP A 289 -12.93 20.56 24.91
CA ASP A 289 -11.97 20.80 23.85
C ASP A 289 -11.29 19.57 23.19
N ILE A 290 -11.12 18.45 23.91
CA ILE A 290 -10.56 17.20 23.35
C ILE A 290 -11.68 16.34 22.81
N ALA A 291 -12.81 16.28 23.53
CA ALA A 291 -13.97 15.52 23.10
C ALA A 291 -14.55 16.06 21.79
N GLU A 292 -14.58 17.38 21.61
CA GLU A 292 -15.03 18.02 20.38
C GLU A 292 -14.12 17.69 19.18
N GLU A 293 -12.81 17.72 19.38
CA GLU A 293 -11.85 17.38 18.32
C GLU A 293 -11.89 15.90 17.94
N ILE A 294 -12.14 15.01 18.92
CA ILE A 294 -12.39 13.59 18.64
C ILE A 294 -13.64 13.43 17.77
N ARG A 295 -14.75 14.09 18.13
CA ARG A 295 -15.99 14.02 17.34
C ARG A 295 -15.82 14.58 15.93
N LYS A 296 -15.09 15.68 15.79
CA LYS A 296 -14.76 16.26 14.48
C LYS A 296 -13.96 15.30 13.61
N MET A 297 -12.95 14.63 14.18
CA MET A 297 -12.19 13.59 13.50
C MET A 297 -13.09 12.41 13.06
N GLN A 298 -13.98 11.94 13.95
CA GLN A 298 -14.94 10.86 13.65
C GLN A 298 -15.85 11.21 12.47
N LEU A 299 -16.40 12.42 12.44
CA LEU A 299 -17.30 12.87 11.36
C LEU A 299 -16.64 12.78 9.97
N TYR A 300 -15.39 13.23 9.85
CA TYR A 300 -14.66 13.12 8.57
C TYR A 300 -14.36 11.66 8.22
N LEU A 301 -13.92 10.88 9.20
CA LEU A 301 -13.55 9.48 9.01
C LEU A 301 -14.75 8.62 8.58
N ASP A 302 -15.89 8.76 9.25
CA ASP A 302 -17.10 7.97 8.98
C ASP A 302 -17.63 8.25 7.56
N SER A 303 -17.53 9.51 7.12
CA SER A 303 -17.87 9.89 5.74
C SER A 303 -16.99 9.17 4.71
N ALA A 304 -15.67 9.14 4.94
CA ALA A 304 -14.73 8.46 4.06
C ALA A 304 -14.92 6.94 4.04
N ILE A 305 -15.10 6.31 5.21
CA ILE A 305 -15.37 4.87 5.34
C ILE A 305 -16.64 4.50 4.59
N LYS A 306 -17.73 5.24 4.85
CA LYS A 306 -19.01 5.01 4.17
C LYS A 306 -18.84 5.09 2.66
N ARG A 307 -18.12 6.09 2.15
CA ARG A 307 -17.91 6.25 0.71
C ARG A 307 -17.13 5.08 0.10
N VAL A 308 -16.09 4.58 0.77
CA VAL A 308 -15.35 3.39 0.32
C VAL A 308 -16.25 2.15 0.31
N HIS A 309 -17.09 1.98 1.33
CA HIS A 309 -18.04 0.86 1.40
C HIS A 309 -19.11 0.95 0.30
N ASP A 310 -19.63 2.15 0.03
CA ASP A 310 -20.58 2.38 -1.06
C ASP A 310 -19.94 2.05 -2.42
N LEU A 311 -18.70 2.50 -2.69
CA LEU A 311 -17.97 2.17 -3.91
C LEU A 311 -17.73 0.66 -4.07
N LYS A 312 -17.39 -0.02 -2.97
CA LYS A 312 -17.24 -1.48 -2.96
C LYS A 312 -18.57 -2.16 -3.29
N ARG A 313 -19.64 -1.80 -2.61
CA ARG A 313 -20.98 -2.34 -2.87
C ARG A 313 -21.39 -2.13 -4.32
N GLU A 314 -21.24 -0.92 -4.84
CA GLU A 314 -21.55 -0.57 -6.24
C GLU A 314 -20.72 -1.40 -7.22
N SER A 315 -19.41 -1.55 -6.99
CA SER A 315 -18.55 -2.36 -7.85
C SER A 315 -18.93 -3.85 -7.89
N LEU A 316 -19.64 -4.33 -6.87
CA LEU A 316 -20.06 -5.74 -6.74
C LEU A 316 -21.47 -5.98 -7.24
N LEU A 317 -22.41 -5.11 -6.88
CA LEU A 317 -23.84 -5.30 -7.13
C LEU A 317 -24.30 -4.63 -8.44
N GLU A 318 -23.64 -3.55 -8.86
CA GLU A 318 -24.01 -2.74 -10.02
C GLU A 318 -22.78 -2.41 -10.88
N PRO A 319 -22.05 -3.41 -11.39
CA PRO A 319 -20.75 -3.21 -12.02
C PRO A 319 -20.79 -2.30 -13.26
N GLU A 320 -21.85 -2.36 -14.06
CA GLU A 320 -22.04 -1.51 -15.25
C GLU A 320 -22.16 -0.04 -14.84
N SER A 321 -23.11 0.27 -13.95
CA SER A 321 -23.30 1.60 -13.35
C SER A 321 -22.04 2.12 -12.67
N TYR A 322 -21.31 1.27 -11.93
CA TYR A 322 -20.04 1.62 -11.30
C TYR A 322 -18.97 2.04 -12.32
N LEU A 323 -18.85 1.31 -13.42
CA LEU A 323 -17.86 1.59 -14.48
C LEU A 323 -18.20 2.86 -15.26
N GLU A 324 -19.48 3.18 -15.41
CA GLU A 324 -20.01 4.39 -16.04
C GLU A 324 -19.93 5.64 -15.15
N LYS A 325 -19.61 5.49 -13.86
CA LYS A 325 -19.41 6.68 -13.02
C LYS A 325 -18.28 7.50 -13.60
N HIS A 326 -18.55 8.78 -13.86
CA HIS A 326 -17.57 9.75 -14.38
C HIS A 326 -16.20 9.65 -13.68
N GLY A 327 -16.16 9.39 -12.36
CA GLY A 327 -14.90 9.23 -11.64
C GLY A 327 -14.09 7.97 -11.99
N ILE A 328 -14.75 6.88 -12.37
CA ILE A 328 -14.16 5.59 -12.76
C ILE A 328 -13.96 5.51 -14.28
N GLU A 329 -14.87 6.08 -15.05
CA GLU A 329 -14.79 6.17 -16.51
C GLU A 329 -13.53 6.95 -16.93
N THR A 330 -13.27 8.10 -16.30
CA THR A 330 -12.09 8.95 -16.56
C THR A 330 -10.75 8.32 -16.21
N LEU A 331 -10.73 7.16 -15.55
CA LEU A 331 -9.54 6.31 -15.40
C LEU A 331 -9.38 5.38 -16.63
N SER A 332 -9.58 5.91 -17.84
CA SER A 332 -9.72 5.17 -19.10
C SER A 332 -8.53 4.26 -19.45
N ASN A 333 -7.36 4.56 -18.89
CA ASN A 333 -6.14 3.78 -19.12
C ASN A 333 -6.08 2.49 -18.30
N LEU A 334 -6.97 2.32 -17.31
CA LEU A 334 -7.08 1.11 -16.51
C LEU A 334 -7.97 0.08 -17.19
N SER A 335 -7.61 -1.21 -17.10
CA SER A 335 -8.56 -2.28 -17.44
C SER A 335 -9.79 -2.24 -16.53
N LEU A 336 -10.87 -2.87 -16.97
CA LEU A 336 -12.08 -3.07 -16.16
C LEU A 336 -11.75 -3.77 -14.83
N MET A 337 -10.83 -4.73 -14.86
CA MET A 337 -10.40 -5.46 -13.68
C MET A 337 -9.67 -4.54 -12.69
N ALA A 338 -8.76 -3.70 -13.17
CA ALA A 338 -8.09 -2.73 -12.31
C ALA A 338 -9.11 -1.76 -11.69
N LYS A 339 -10.02 -1.22 -12.48
CA LYS A 339 -11.11 -0.35 -12.00
C LYS A 339 -11.96 -1.01 -10.92
N ALA A 340 -12.29 -2.28 -11.07
CA ALA A 340 -13.05 -3.05 -10.07
C ALA A 340 -12.27 -3.31 -8.76
N THR A 341 -10.94 -3.29 -8.81
CA THR A 341 -10.10 -3.50 -7.60
C THR A 341 -9.81 -2.21 -6.83
N ILE A 342 -10.10 -1.03 -7.37
CA ILE A 342 -9.88 0.26 -6.69
C ILE A 342 -10.51 0.30 -5.29
N PRO A 343 -11.80 -0.08 -5.09
CA PRO A 343 -12.42 -0.03 -3.77
C PRO A 343 -11.78 -1.00 -2.78
N LEU A 344 -11.27 -2.15 -3.26
CA LEU A 344 -10.54 -3.11 -2.41
C LEU A 344 -9.19 -2.55 -1.95
N GLY A 345 -8.48 -1.83 -2.83
CA GLY A 345 -7.24 -1.14 -2.46
C GLY A 345 -7.47 -0.06 -1.42
N LEU A 346 -8.54 0.73 -1.58
CA LEU A 346 -8.95 1.76 -0.62
C LEU A 346 -9.39 1.16 0.73
N GLU A 347 -10.15 0.07 0.72
CA GLU A 347 -10.50 -0.68 1.93
C GLU A 347 -9.26 -1.26 2.62
N ALA A 348 -8.31 -1.81 1.86
CA ALA A 348 -7.04 -2.30 2.41
C ALA A 348 -6.22 -1.17 3.06
N LEU A 349 -6.24 0.04 2.50
CA LEU A 349 -5.66 1.23 3.11
C LEU A 349 -6.35 1.58 4.44
N LEU A 350 -7.67 1.59 4.50
CA LEU A 350 -8.42 1.88 5.74
C LEU A 350 -8.23 0.81 6.83
N ASN A 351 -7.87 -0.41 6.46
CA ASN A 351 -7.55 -1.47 7.42
C ASN A 351 -6.11 -1.39 7.98
N LYS A 352 -5.28 -0.49 7.44
CA LYS A 352 -3.94 -0.22 7.97
C LYS A 352 -4.01 0.88 9.03
N PRO A 353 -3.09 0.87 10.02
CA PRO A 353 -2.97 1.97 10.97
C PRO A 353 -2.31 3.19 10.34
N LEU A 354 -2.56 4.38 10.89
CA LEU A 354 -1.99 5.62 10.37
C LEU A 354 -0.46 5.64 10.40
N TYR A 355 0.20 5.05 11.41
CA TYR A 355 1.66 4.96 11.39
C TYR A 355 2.19 4.20 10.16
N ASP A 356 1.41 3.25 9.63
CA ASP A 356 1.74 2.52 8.41
C ASP A 356 1.57 3.42 7.18
N TRP A 357 0.56 4.29 7.14
CA TRP A 357 0.31 5.19 5.99
C TRP A 357 1.51 6.01 5.59
N GLY A 358 2.23 6.55 6.56
CA GLY A 358 3.45 7.29 6.26
C GLY A 358 4.14 7.85 7.47
N TYR A 359 3.79 7.44 8.69
CA TYR A 359 4.31 8.03 9.93
C TYR A 359 5.08 7.00 10.76
N PRO A 360 6.21 6.45 10.27
CA PRO A 360 6.99 5.45 11.00
C PRO A 360 7.50 5.96 12.37
N GLU A 361 7.53 7.28 12.58
CA GLU A 361 7.85 7.93 13.85
C GLU A 361 6.80 7.63 14.94
N LYS A 362 5.55 7.37 14.54
CA LYS A 362 4.40 7.07 15.42
C LYS A 362 4.20 5.57 15.66
N ALA A 363 4.99 4.72 15.02
CA ALA A 363 4.96 3.27 15.17
C ALA A 363 5.20 2.83 16.63
N PRO A 364 4.66 1.67 17.07
CA PRO A 364 5.00 1.08 18.36
C PRO A 364 6.48 0.67 18.42
N LEU A 365 6.99 0.43 19.63
CA LEU A 365 8.42 0.17 19.85
C LEU A 365 8.90 -1.08 19.11
N LYS A 366 8.10 -2.15 19.09
CA LYS A 366 8.40 -3.39 18.36
C LYS A 366 8.71 -3.10 16.88
N ASP A 367 7.84 -2.34 16.22
CA ASP A 367 7.98 -1.98 14.82
C ASP A 367 9.14 -1.01 14.56
N LYS A 368 9.44 -0.11 15.51
CA LYS A 368 10.65 0.73 15.44
C LYS A 368 11.93 -0.11 15.51
N ILE A 369 11.97 -1.12 16.37
CA ILE A 369 13.10 -2.05 16.46
C ILE A 369 13.20 -2.89 15.18
N GLY A 370 12.07 -3.44 14.70
CA GLY A 370 12.01 -4.17 13.44
C GLY A 370 12.54 -3.34 12.28
N ARG A 371 12.10 -2.08 12.16
CA ARG A 371 12.60 -1.12 11.17
C ARG A 371 14.12 -0.98 11.17
N ILE A 372 14.74 -0.91 12.35
CA ILE A 372 16.20 -0.81 12.48
C ILE A 372 16.86 -2.12 12.02
N LEU A 373 16.42 -3.25 12.57
CA LEU A 373 16.99 -4.57 12.25
C LEU A 373 16.92 -4.88 10.75
N PHE A 374 15.74 -4.71 10.17
CA PHE A 374 15.52 -5.01 8.76
C PHE A 374 16.21 -4.03 7.82
N ALA A 375 16.27 -2.74 8.18
CA ALA A 375 17.02 -1.79 7.37
C ALA A 375 18.52 -2.14 7.35
N PHE A 376 19.11 -2.53 8.47
CA PHE A 376 20.52 -2.94 8.52
C PHE A 376 20.78 -4.26 7.81
N SER A 377 19.86 -5.24 7.86
CA SER A 377 20.00 -6.48 7.08
C SER A 377 19.79 -6.26 5.58
N ASP A 378 18.99 -5.27 5.21
CA ASP A 378 18.71 -4.96 3.80
C ASP A 378 19.87 -4.21 3.13
N VAL A 379 20.71 -3.47 3.86
CA VAL A 379 21.90 -2.81 3.29
C VAL A 379 22.85 -3.81 2.60
N PRO A 380 23.40 -4.84 3.26
CA PRO A 380 24.30 -5.79 2.60
C PRO A 380 23.58 -6.57 1.50
N TYR A 381 22.29 -6.85 1.68
CA TYR A 381 21.48 -7.50 0.67
C TYR A 381 21.29 -6.62 -0.58
N ARG A 382 21.07 -5.30 -0.43
CA ARG A 382 21.02 -4.34 -1.55
C ARG A 382 22.38 -4.18 -2.21
N TYR A 383 23.46 -4.10 -1.45
CA TYR A 383 24.80 -4.06 -2.04
C TYR A 383 25.11 -5.35 -2.80
N PHE A 384 24.68 -6.50 -2.30
CA PHE A 384 24.78 -7.77 -3.00
C PHE A 384 23.90 -7.80 -4.25
N GLN A 385 22.66 -7.29 -4.19
CA GLN A 385 21.80 -7.12 -5.37
C GLN A 385 22.44 -6.22 -6.41
N GLU A 386 22.90 -5.03 -6.01
CA GLU A 386 23.56 -4.08 -6.91
C GLU A 386 24.85 -4.68 -7.46
N ALA A 387 25.64 -5.38 -6.64
CA ALA A 387 26.85 -6.06 -7.07
C ALA A 387 26.57 -7.21 -8.04
N ILE A 388 25.52 -8.02 -7.80
CA ILE A 388 25.08 -9.04 -8.77
C ILE A 388 24.67 -8.36 -10.07
N MET A 389 23.84 -7.31 -10.02
CA MET A 389 23.43 -6.57 -11.20
C MET A 389 24.60 -5.94 -11.95
N ASP A 390 25.60 -5.39 -11.24
CA ASP A 390 26.80 -4.78 -11.81
C ASP A 390 27.79 -5.83 -12.34
N LEU A 391 27.94 -6.98 -11.65
CA LEU A 391 28.84 -8.07 -12.04
C LEU A 391 28.27 -8.82 -13.23
N GLU A 392 26.95 -9.05 -13.26
CA GLU A 392 26.22 -9.48 -14.45
C GLU A 392 26.36 -8.47 -15.58
N ALA A 393 26.39 -7.15 -15.31
CA ALA A 393 26.62 -6.12 -16.34
C ALA A 393 28.09 -5.98 -16.80
N ARG A 394 29.04 -6.75 -16.24
CA ARG A 394 30.47 -6.64 -16.58
C ARG A 394 31.08 -7.98 -17.02
N VAL A 395 30.53 -9.10 -16.57
CA VAL A 395 30.94 -10.47 -16.96
C VAL A 395 30.08 -10.98 -18.11
N LEU A 396 28.81 -10.58 -18.17
CA LEU A 396 27.98 -10.59 -19.36
C LEU A 396 27.96 -9.18 -19.95
#